data_AF-A0A2E7ALE4-F1
#
_entry.id   AF-A0A2E7ALE4-F1
#
_cell.length_a   1.000
_cell.length_b   1.000
_cell.length_c   1.000
_cell.angle_alpha   90.00
_cell.angle_beta   90.00
_cell.angle_gamma   90.00
#
_symmetry.space_group_name_H-M   'P 1'
#
loop_
_entity.id
_entity.type
_entity.pdbx_description
1 polymer ?
#
loop_
_entity_poly.entity_id
_entity_poly.type
_entity_poly.pdbx_seq_one_letter_code
_entity_poly.pdbx_strand_id
1 'polypeptide(L)'
;MSLKIRTFIPAVLILAGTSLLPAQVSTTGPRYTGPDGEEISMSHANDFRDLLDRFSKDRETFQRQFPSRLEAKRITGMEKFFSEWHRVLLSMNFDQMNRSGKVDYILFRQKIERDHQQFKAEAEHLKAASRFLLFAEKITALEYERRSQKKYDPQRLAPRLEGLAQEIEREEQRVKGEVMKSRKHQKEKGPDANRERIFKTAEEGCRELQRVVDNWFNYYRG
;
A
#
# COMPACT_ATOMS: atom_id res chain seq x y z
N MET A 1 -60.67 -29.37 -43.62
CA MET A 1 -59.36 -30.04 -43.41
C MET A 1 -58.50 -29.14 -42.55
N SER A 2 -58.30 -29.48 -41.27
CA SER A 2 -57.47 -28.70 -40.35
C SER A 2 -56.00 -29.05 -40.52
N LEU A 3 -55.14 -28.05 -40.74
CA LEU A 3 -53.69 -28.21 -40.76
C LEU A 3 -53.13 -27.59 -39.48
N LYS A 4 -52.60 -28.43 -38.60
CA LYS A 4 -51.94 -28.06 -37.35
C LYS A 4 -50.59 -27.38 -37.67
N ILE A 5 -50.43 -26.12 -37.29
CA ILE A 5 -49.15 -25.40 -37.35
C ILE A 5 -48.34 -25.79 -36.11
N ARG A 6 -47.25 -26.50 -36.35
CA ARG A 6 -46.31 -26.99 -35.34
C ARG A 6 -45.27 -25.90 -35.09
N THR A 7 -45.29 -25.30 -33.91
CA THR A 7 -44.36 -24.26 -33.46
C THR A 7 -42.94 -24.85 -33.30
N PHE A 8 -41.99 -24.36 -34.10
CA PHE A 8 -40.56 -24.59 -33.91
C PHE A 8 -40.00 -23.44 -33.06
N ILE A 9 -39.54 -23.77 -31.85
CA ILE A 9 -38.78 -22.85 -30.98
C ILE A 9 -37.31 -22.99 -31.36
N PRO A 10 -36.63 -21.95 -31.90
CA PRO A 10 -35.19 -22.00 -32.08
C PRO A 10 -34.52 -21.76 -30.72
N ALA A 11 -33.81 -22.77 -30.23
CA ALA A 11 -32.93 -22.66 -29.08
C ALA A 11 -31.77 -21.72 -29.42
N VAL A 12 -31.77 -20.53 -28.80
CA VAL A 12 -30.66 -19.58 -28.85
C VAL A 12 -29.58 -20.09 -27.90
N LEU A 13 -28.53 -20.67 -28.46
CA LEU A 13 -27.33 -21.06 -27.75
C LEU A 13 -26.51 -19.78 -27.46
N ILE A 14 -26.68 -19.20 -26.27
CA ILE A 14 -25.85 -18.08 -25.81
C ILE A 14 -24.48 -18.65 -25.45
N LEU A 15 -23.56 -18.58 -26.40
CA LEU A 15 -22.14 -18.84 -26.17
C LEU A 15 -21.60 -17.69 -25.31
N ALA A 16 -21.54 -17.90 -23.99
CA ALA A 16 -20.94 -16.97 -23.05
C ALA A 16 -19.43 -16.85 -23.34
N GLY A 17 -19.06 -15.86 -24.15
CA GLY A 17 -17.68 -15.45 -24.32
C GLY A 17 -17.16 -14.90 -23.01
N THR A 18 -16.29 -15.64 -22.34
CA THR A 18 -15.45 -15.12 -21.25
C THR A 18 -14.54 -14.06 -21.85
N SER A 19 -14.94 -12.79 -21.74
CA SER A 19 -14.04 -11.67 -21.98
C SER A 19 -12.94 -11.73 -20.92
N LEU A 20 -11.74 -12.12 -21.34
CA LEU A 20 -10.51 -11.87 -20.60
C LEU A 20 -10.35 -10.36 -20.49
N LEU A 21 -10.90 -9.76 -19.43
CA LEU A 21 -10.58 -8.39 -19.07
C LEU A 21 -9.08 -8.37 -18.75
N PRO A 22 -8.25 -7.61 -19.49
CA PRO A 22 -6.87 -7.43 -19.08
C PRO A 22 -6.89 -6.83 -17.68
N ALA A 23 -6.21 -7.46 -16.73
CA ALA A 23 -6.08 -6.95 -15.38
C ALA A 23 -5.59 -5.50 -15.44
N GLN A 24 -6.50 -4.54 -15.23
CA GLN A 24 -6.17 -3.12 -15.26
C GLN A 24 -5.36 -2.83 -14.01
N VAL A 25 -4.04 -2.73 -14.16
CA VAL A 25 -3.17 -2.29 -13.08
C VAL A 25 -3.56 -0.86 -12.72
N SER A 26 -3.93 -0.64 -11.46
CA SER A 26 -4.36 0.67 -10.96
C SER A 26 -3.29 1.74 -11.22
N THR A 27 -3.66 2.79 -11.96
CA THR A 27 -2.82 3.98 -12.18
C THR A 27 -2.69 4.85 -10.93
N THR A 28 -3.52 4.59 -9.91
CA THR A 28 -3.51 5.31 -8.63
C THR A 28 -2.79 4.54 -7.52
N GLY A 29 -2.25 3.37 -7.84
CA GLY A 29 -1.58 2.47 -6.91
C GLY A 29 -2.51 1.43 -6.28
N PRO A 30 -1.93 0.48 -5.52
CA PRO A 30 -2.65 -0.64 -4.92
C PRO A 30 -3.56 -0.18 -3.77
N ARG A 31 -4.59 -0.99 -3.49
CA ARG A 31 -5.42 -0.88 -2.28
C ARG A 31 -5.31 -2.19 -1.51
N TYR A 32 -5.31 -2.10 -0.18
CA TYR A 32 -5.30 -3.31 0.63
C TYR A 32 -6.66 -4.02 0.59
N THR A 33 -6.63 -5.29 0.22
CA THR A 33 -7.74 -6.23 0.33
C THR A 33 -7.36 -7.26 1.40
N GLY A 34 -8.18 -7.35 2.45
CA GLY A 34 -7.98 -8.34 3.51
C GLY A 34 -8.14 -9.77 2.97
N PRO A 35 -7.55 -10.76 3.63
CA PRO A 35 -7.70 -12.13 3.20
C PRO A 35 -9.12 -12.65 3.53
N ASP A 36 -9.54 -13.72 2.85
CA ASP A 36 -10.81 -14.37 3.12
C ASP A 36 -10.75 -15.08 4.49
N GLY A 37 -11.54 -14.57 5.45
CA GLY A 37 -11.56 -15.07 6.81
C GLY A 37 -12.19 -16.46 6.94
N GLU A 38 -13.12 -16.81 6.06
CA GLU A 38 -13.80 -18.11 6.10
C GLU A 38 -12.85 -19.23 5.66
N GLU A 39 -12.13 -19.00 4.55
CA GLU A 39 -11.08 -19.91 4.07
C GLU A 39 -10.00 -20.15 5.13
N ILE A 40 -9.52 -19.09 5.78
CA ILE A 40 -8.49 -19.15 6.82
C ILE A 40 -8.97 -19.94 8.04
N SER A 41 -10.19 -19.66 8.52
CA SER A 41 -10.72 -20.29 9.72
C SER A 41 -10.89 -21.81 9.53
N MET A 42 -11.32 -22.24 8.34
CA MET A 42 -11.49 -23.66 8.02
C MET A 42 -10.17 -24.41 7.83
N SER A 43 -9.15 -23.77 7.25
CA SER A 43 -7.87 -24.42 6.91
C SER A 43 -6.89 -24.51 8.09
N HIS A 44 -7.05 -23.70 9.14
CA HIS A 44 -6.05 -23.54 10.20
C HIS A 44 -6.61 -23.75 11.62
N ALA A 45 -7.62 -24.61 11.80
CA ALA A 45 -8.32 -24.80 13.07
C ALA A 45 -7.41 -25.13 14.28
N ASN A 46 -6.25 -25.76 14.07
CA ASN A 46 -5.29 -26.08 15.14
C ASN A 46 -3.81 -25.85 14.77
N ASP A 47 -3.50 -25.41 13.54
CA ASP A 47 -2.12 -25.18 13.07
C ASP A 47 -1.96 -23.74 12.58
N PHE A 48 -1.23 -22.96 13.37
CA PHE A 48 -0.97 -21.55 13.13
C PHE A 48 0.32 -21.28 12.35
N ARG A 49 1.11 -22.31 12.03
CA ARG A 49 2.40 -22.10 11.34
C ARG A 49 2.21 -21.48 9.97
N ASP A 50 1.32 -22.07 9.18
CA ASP A 50 0.95 -21.56 7.85
C ASP A 50 0.31 -20.18 7.94
N LEU A 51 -0.50 -19.94 8.99
CA LEU A 51 -1.16 -18.67 9.19
C LEU A 51 -0.17 -17.54 9.50
N LEU A 52 0.86 -17.82 10.29
CA LEU A 52 1.93 -16.88 10.64
C LEU A 52 2.80 -16.56 9.42
N ASP A 53 3.12 -17.58 8.61
CA ASP A 53 3.85 -17.42 7.36
C ASP A 53 3.04 -16.57 6.36
N ARG A 54 1.76 -16.89 6.18
CA ARG A 54 0.84 -16.10 5.34
C ARG A 54 0.74 -14.66 5.82
N PHE A 55 0.56 -14.41 7.11
CA PHE A 55 0.53 -13.05 7.66
C PHE A 55 1.79 -12.26 7.30
N SER A 56 2.96 -12.89 7.45
CA SER A 56 4.24 -12.26 7.18
C SER A 56 4.42 -11.97 5.68
N LYS A 57 4.05 -12.92 4.82
CA LYS A 57 4.07 -12.79 3.36
C LYS A 57 3.10 -11.76 2.84
N ASP A 58 1.87 -11.72 3.35
CA ASP A 58 0.85 -10.76 2.94
C ASP A 58 1.27 -9.33 3.33
N ARG A 59 1.85 -9.17 4.53
CA ARG A 59 2.41 -7.87 4.98
C ARG A 59 3.50 -7.39 4.04
N GLU A 60 4.47 -8.25 3.76
CA GLU A 60 5.60 -7.92 2.90
C GLU A 60 5.16 -7.64 1.46
N THR A 61 4.30 -8.50 0.91
CA THR A 61 3.74 -8.36 -0.43
C THR A 61 3.02 -7.03 -0.57
N PHE A 62 2.16 -6.69 0.40
CA PHE A 62 1.45 -5.41 0.39
C PHE A 62 2.42 -4.22 0.43
N GLN A 63 3.39 -4.25 1.33
CA GLN A 63 4.36 -3.14 1.48
C GLN A 63 5.20 -2.95 0.21
N ARG A 64 5.64 -4.02 -0.46
CA ARG A 64 6.46 -3.99 -1.69
C ARG A 64 5.72 -3.39 -2.90
N GLN A 65 4.40 -3.34 -2.89
CA GLN A 65 3.62 -2.77 -3.99
C GLN A 65 3.74 -1.23 -4.08
N PHE A 66 4.24 -0.56 -3.04
CA PHE A 66 4.35 0.90 -2.97
C PHE A 66 5.76 1.38 -3.29
N PRO A 67 5.94 2.33 -4.23
CA PRO A 67 7.24 2.94 -4.50
C PRO A 67 7.86 3.70 -3.32
N SER A 68 7.04 4.25 -2.42
CA SER A 68 7.55 4.92 -1.21
C SER A 68 6.79 4.52 0.05
N ARG A 69 7.52 4.45 1.17
CA ARG A 69 6.92 4.15 2.47
C ARG A 69 6.03 5.27 3.02
N LEU A 70 6.22 6.49 2.54
CA LEU A 70 5.53 7.70 3.01
C LEU A 70 4.18 7.95 2.34
N GLU A 71 3.78 7.09 1.39
CA GLU A 71 2.50 7.21 0.72
C GLU A 71 1.33 7.04 1.69
N ALA A 72 0.42 8.02 1.74
CA ALA A 72 -0.72 8.01 2.65
C ALA A 72 -1.56 6.73 2.52
N LYS A 73 -1.82 6.30 1.27
CA LYS A 73 -2.54 5.04 0.96
C LYS A 73 -1.84 3.79 1.48
N ARG A 74 -0.50 3.75 1.52
CA ARG A 74 0.25 2.65 2.13
C ARG A 74 0.05 2.63 3.64
N ILE A 75 0.15 3.81 4.27
CA ILE A 75 -0.01 3.95 5.72
C ILE A 75 -1.41 3.53 6.14
N THR A 76 -2.46 4.06 5.51
CA THR A 76 -3.85 3.67 5.76
C THR A 76 -4.12 2.20 5.42
N GLY A 77 -3.53 1.69 4.34
CA GLY A 77 -3.67 0.28 3.98
C GLY A 77 -3.01 -0.66 4.99
N MET A 78 -1.90 -0.26 5.61
CA MET A 78 -1.28 -1.01 6.72
C MET A 78 -2.12 -0.97 8.00
N GLU A 79 -2.75 0.17 8.34
CA GLU A 79 -3.71 0.24 9.44
C GLU A 79 -4.87 -0.75 9.20
N LYS A 80 -5.40 -0.79 7.96
CA LYS A 80 -6.43 -1.74 7.55
C LYS A 80 -5.92 -3.20 7.55
N PHE A 81 -4.66 -3.44 7.18
CA PHE A 81 -4.03 -4.77 7.24
C PHE A 81 -4.14 -5.36 8.63
N PHE A 82 -3.71 -4.62 9.66
CA PHE A 82 -3.78 -5.12 11.03
C PHE A 82 -5.22 -5.31 11.51
N SER A 83 -6.15 -4.43 11.16
CA SER A 83 -7.55 -4.59 11.56
C SER A 83 -8.21 -5.81 10.93
N GLU A 84 -7.95 -6.08 9.65
CA GLU A 84 -8.51 -7.26 8.97
C GLU A 84 -7.92 -8.56 9.51
N TRP A 85 -6.60 -8.62 9.72
CA TRP A 85 -5.96 -9.81 10.31
C TRP A 85 -6.42 -10.08 11.74
N HIS A 86 -6.65 -9.03 12.52
CA HIS A 86 -7.26 -9.18 13.84
C HIS A 86 -8.70 -9.70 13.75
N ARG A 87 -9.50 -9.21 12.78
CA ARG A 87 -10.87 -9.70 12.53
C ARG A 87 -10.89 -11.18 12.16
N VAL A 88 -9.99 -11.60 11.27
CA VAL A 88 -9.82 -13.01 10.87
C VAL A 88 -9.53 -13.87 12.09
N LEU A 89 -8.56 -13.46 12.92
CA LEU A 89 -8.22 -14.21 14.13
C LEU A 89 -9.41 -14.34 15.08
N LEU A 90 -10.15 -13.26 15.32
CA LEU A 90 -11.33 -13.27 16.19
C LEU A 90 -12.48 -14.14 15.66
N SER A 91 -12.52 -14.45 14.36
CA SER A 91 -13.55 -15.31 13.77
C SER A 91 -13.27 -16.81 13.95
N MET A 92 -12.07 -17.18 14.42
CA MET A 92 -11.71 -18.58 14.67
C MET A 92 -12.35 -19.10 15.95
N ASN A 93 -12.78 -20.37 15.95
CA ASN A 93 -13.41 -21.00 17.11
C ASN A 93 -12.37 -21.45 18.15
N PHE A 94 -11.98 -20.53 19.04
CA PHE A 94 -10.99 -20.77 20.09
C PHE A 94 -11.34 -21.96 20.98
N ASP A 95 -12.61 -22.14 21.34
CA ASP A 95 -13.03 -23.17 22.30
C ASP A 95 -12.84 -24.59 21.75
N GLN A 96 -12.99 -24.76 20.43
CA GLN A 96 -12.77 -26.02 19.72
C GLN A 96 -11.29 -26.35 19.47
N MET A 97 -10.38 -25.42 19.75
CA MET A 97 -8.94 -25.66 19.58
C MET A 97 -8.39 -26.61 20.65
N ASN A 98 -7.42 -27.44 20.25
CA ASN A 98 -6.63 -28.23 21.18
C ASN A 98 -5.68 -27.32 22.01
N ARG A 99 -5.02 -27.87 23.03
CA ARG A 99 -4.14 -27.08 23.92
C ARG A 99 -3.03 -26.33 23.15
N SER A 100 -2.45 -26.95 22.13
CA SER A 100 -1.41 -26.30 21.31
C SER A 100 -2.00 -25.14 20.50
N GLY A 101 -3.10 -25.38 19.79
CA GLY A 101 -3.80 -24.36 19.01
C GLY A 101 -4.24 -23.16 19.86
N LYS A 102 -4.71 -23.39 21.10
CA LYS A 102 -5.03 -22.32 22.05
C LYS A 102 -3.81 -21.48 22.43
N VAL A 103 -2.66 -22.12 22.66
CA VAL A 103 -1.41 -21.40 22.96
C VAL A 103 -0.98 -20.58 21.74
N ASP A 104 -0.97 -21.18 20.55
CA ASP A 104 -0.55 -20.52 19.32
C ASP A 104 -1.47 -19.35 18.94
N TYR A 105 -2.79 -19.50 19.13
CA TYR A 105 -3.77 -18.43 18.98
C TYR A 105 -3.43 -17.22 19.86
N ILE A 106 -3.17 -17.45 21.16
CA ILE A 106 -2.85 -16.38 22.12
C ILE A 106 -1.55 -15.68 21.69
N LEU A 107 -0.52 -16.44 21.34
CA LEU A 107 0.76 -15.88 20.88
C LEU A 107 0.61 -15.07 19.60
N PHE A 108 -0.18 -15.56 18.63
CA PHE A 108 -0.40 -14.87 17.37
C PHE A 108 -1.22 -13.58 17.57
N ARG A 109 -2.24 -13.62 18.42
CA ARG A 109 -3.00 -12.42 18.81
C ARG A 109 -2.10 -11.35 19.40
N GLN A 110 -1.28 -11.71 20.39
CA GLN A 110 -0.35 -10.79 21.02
C GLN A 110 0.67 -10.22 20.03
N LYS A 111 1.11 -11.04 19.06
CA LYS A 111 1.96 -10.57 17.97
C LYS A 111 1.28 -9.52 17.11
N ILE A 112 0.05 -9.79 16.62
CA ILE A 112 -0.70 -8.83 15.79
C ILE A 112 -0.92 -7.52 16.55
N GLU A 113 -1.36 -7.60 17.80
CA GLU A 113 -1.60 -6.42 18.65
C GLU A 113 -0.32 -5.61 18.84
N ARG A 114 0.81 -6.26 19.17
CA ARG A 114 2.11 -5.59 19.34
C ARG A 114 2.60 -4.94 18.04
N ASP A 115 2.58 -5.68 16.93
CA ASP A 115 3.02 -5.18 15.62
C ASP A 115 2.13 -4.01 15.18
N HIS A 116 0.82 -4.04 15.45
CA HIS A 116 -0.10 -2.94 15.16
C HIS A 116 0.20 -1.71 16.00
N GLN A 117 0.45 -1.86 17.30
CA GLN A 117 0.82 -0.72 18.16
C GLN A 117 2.15 -0.09 17.75
N GLN A 118 3.15 -0.92 17.41
CA GLN A 118 4.41 -0.44 16.85
C GLN A 118 4.18 0.34 15.55
N PHE A 119 3.35 -0.20 14.66
CA PHE A 119 3.03 0.46 13.41
C PHE A 119 2.26 1.77 13.62
N LYS A 120 1.36 1.88 14.62
CA LYS A 120 0.68 3.15 14.93
C LYS A 120 1.67 4.26 15.29
N ALA A 121 2.65 3.95 16.15
CA ALA A 121 3.70 4.90 16.51
C ALA A 121 4.56 5.28 15.29
N GLU A 122 4.87 4.31 14.42
CA GLU A 122 5.57 4.54 13.15
C GLU A 122 4.73 5.38 12.18
N ALA A 123 3.44 5.11 12.05
CA ALA A 123 2.52 5.79 11.14
C ALA A 123 2.43 7.28 11.44
N GLU A 124 2.33 7.67 12.72
CA GLU A 124 2.36 9.08 13.12
C GLU A 124 3.69 9.75 12.75
N HIS A 125 4.79 9.01 12.87
CA HIS A 125 6.10 9.50 12.48
C HIS A 125 6.23 9.67 10.95
N LEU A 126 5.76 8.69 10.17
CA LEU A 126 5.73 8.74 8.71
C LEU A 126 4.82 9.87 8.21
N LYS A 127 3.64 10.06 8.83
CA LYS A 127 2.72 11.17 8.54
C LYS A 127 3.35 12.52 8.84
N ALA A 128 4.15 12.65 9.91
CA ALA A 128 4.87 13.87 10.20
C ALA A 128 5.97 14.16 9.16
N ALA A 129 6.71 13.13 8.74
CA ALA A 129 7.77 13.25 7.74
C ALA A 129 7.24 13.55 6.33
N SER A 130 6.08 13.00 5.94
CA SER A 130 5.49 13.22 4.62
C SER A 130 5.13 14.68 4.34
N ARG A 131 4.95 15.50 5.38
CA ARG A 131 4.70 16.96 5.27
C ARG A 131 5.89 17.73 4.68
N PHE A 132 7.08 17.12 4.62
CA PHE A 132 8.26 17.70 3.96
C PHE A 132 8.40 17.27 2.50
N LEU A 133 7.59 16.31 2.04
CA LEU A 133 7.66 15.72 0.70
C LEU A 133 6.29 15.77 0.02
N LEU A 134 5.67 16.95 -0.06
CA LEU A 134 4.32 17.12 -0.62
C LEU A 134 4.22 16.72 -2.11
N PHE A 135 5.36 16.72 -2.82
CA PHE A 135 5.48 16.28 -4.20
C PHE A 135 5.57 14.75 -4.37
N ALA A 136 5.65 13.98 -3.28
CA ALA A 136 5.85 12.53 -3.32
C ALA A 136 4.79 11.80 -4.16
N GLU A 137 3.52 12.18 -4.03
CA GLU A 137 2.42 11.55 -4.76
C GLU A 137 2.56 11.72 -6.28
N LYS A 138 3.02 12.89 -6.73
CA LYS A 138 3.24 13.15 -8.17
C LYS A 138 4.37 12.29 -8.73
N ILE A 139 5.41 12.04 -7.93
CA ILE A 139 6.49 11.11 -8.30
C ILE A 139 5.99 9.67 -8.32
N THR A 140 5.30 9.20 -7.28
CA THR A 140 4.83 7.80 -7.27
C THR A 140 3.77 7.54 -8.32
N ALA A 141 2.97 8.55 -8.70
CA ALA A 141 2.04 8.47 -9.85
C ALA A 141 2.76 8.17 -11.18
N LEU A 142 3.93 8.75 -11.43
CA LEU A 142 4.74 8.43 -12.63
C LEU A 142 5.08 6.93 -12.68
N GLU A 143 5.46 6.36 -11.55
CA GLU A 143 5.78 4.94 -11.44
C GLU A 143 4.54 4.05 -11.60
N TYR A 144 3.39 4.44 -11.07
CA TYR A 144 2.14 3.70 -11.29
C TYR A 144 1.68 3.74 -12.75
N GLU A 145 1.81 4.88 -13.43
CA GLU A 145 1.53 4.99 -14.86
C GLU A 145 2.47 4.13 -15.71
N ARG A 146 3.75 4.05 -15.33
CA ARG A 146 4.72 3.15 -15.96
C ARG A 146 4.32 1.68 -15.75
N ARG A 147 3.95 1.29 -14.53
CA ARG A 147 3.51 -0.07 -14.20
C ARG A 147 2.22 -0.48 -14.90
N SER A 148 1.34 0.47 -15.22
CA SER A 148 0.13 0.18 -16.01
C SER A 148 0.39 0.06 -17.51
N GLN A 149 1.65 0.17 -17.94
CA GLN A 149 2.07 0.08 -19.35
C GLN A 149 1.33 1.07 -20.27
N LYS A 150 0.81 2.16 -19.70
CA LYS A 150 0.11 3.18 -20.46
C LYS A 150 1.12 3.91 -21.35
N LYS A 151 0.84 4.00 -22.65
CA LYS A 151 1.63 4.85 -23.55
C LYS A 151 1.54 6.30 -23.08
N TYR A 152 2.69 6.93 -22.90
CA TYR A 152 2.74 8.35 -22.53
C TYR A 152 2.74 9.22 -23.78
N ASP A 153 2.21 10.44 -23.63
CA ASP A 153 2.25 11.49 -24.64
C ASP A 153 3.37 12.47 -24.26
N PRO A 154 4.48 12.54 -25.03
CA PRO A 154 5.60 13.42 -24.72
C PRO A 154 5.21 14.90 -24.61
N GLN A 155 4.27 15.38 -25.44
CA GLN A 155 3.86 16.79 -25.47
C GLN A 155 3.08 17.16 -24.20
N ARG A 156 2.35 16.20 -23.62
CA ARG A 156 1.65 16.38 -22.34
C ARG A 156 2.54 16.11 -21.14
N LEU A 157 3.52 15.21 -21.26
CA LEU A 157 4.38 14.79 -20.16
C LEU A 157 5.45 15.85 -19.85
N ALA A 158 6.07 16.46 -20.86
CA ALA A 158 7.12 17.46 -20.68
C ALA A 158 6.71 18.62 -19.73
N PRO A 159 5.61 19.37 -19.99
CA PRO A 159 5.21 20.47 -19.10
C PRO A 159 4.81 19.98 -17.70
N ARG A 160 4.31 18.74 -17.56
CA ARG A 160 4.00 18.14 -16.24
C ARG A 160 5.27 17.87 -15.44
N LEU A 161 6.34 17.38 -16.07
CA LEU A 161 7.63 17.16 -15.42
C LEU A 161 8.31 18.48 -15.05
N GLU A 162 8.22 19.49 -15.91
CA GLU A 162 8.73 20.84 -15.61
C GLU A 162 8.01 21.46 -14.41
N GLY A 163 6.67 21.39 -14.37
CA GLY A 163 5.89 21.86 -13.24
C GLY A 163 6.20 21.11 -11.93
N LEU A 164 6.50 19.80 -12.02
CA LEU A 164 6.95 19.01 -10.87
C LEU A 164 8.34 19.45 -10.38
N ALA A 165 9.28 19.72 -11.28
CA ALA A 165 10.62 20.22 -10.93
C ALA A 165 10.52 21.56 -10.19
N GLN A 166 9.76 22.51 -10.72
CA GLN A 166 9.52 23.82 -10.08
C GLN A 166 8.84 23.70 -8.71
N GLU A 167 7.97 22.71 -8.54
CA GLU A 167 7.35 22.42 -7.23
C GLU A 167 8.35 21.87 -6.23
N ILE A 168 9.24 20.96 -6.65
CA ILE A 168 10.30 20.42 -5.79
C ILE A 168 11.24 21.55 -5.34
N GLU A 169 11.66 22.43 -6.24
CA GLU A 169 12.52 23.59 -5.92
C GLU A 169 11.88 24.52 -4.89
N ARG A 170 10.59 24.82 -5.06
CA ARG A 170 9.83 25.64 -4.10
C ARG A 170 9.73 24.95 -2.74
N GLU A 171 9.41 23.66 -2.72
CA GLU A 171 9.34 22.88 -1.49
C GLU A 171 10.71 22.81 -0.80
N GLU A 172 11.81 22.67 -1.55
CA GLU A 172 13.17 22.71 -1.01
C GLU A 172 13.42 24.00 -0.22
N GLN A 173 13.09 25.17 -0.79
CA GLN A 173 13.26 26.44 -0.08
C GLN A 173 12.40 26.51 1.20
N ARG A 174 11.16 26.01 1.15
CA ARG A 174 10.29 25.93 2.32
C ARG A 174 10.88 25.04 3.41
N VAL A 175 11.33 23.84 3.05
CA VAL A 175 11.93 22.86 3.97
C VAL A 175 13.23 23.41 4.57
N LYS A 176 14.07 24.06 3.78
CA LYS A 176 15.29 24.75 4.26
C LYS A 176 14.97 25.76 5.35
N GLY A 177 13.91 26.55 5.18
CA GLY A 177 13.41 27.45 6.22
C GLY A 177 13.03 26.73 7.52
N GLU A 178 12.30 25.62 7.43
CA GLU A 178 11.90 24.81 8.59
C GLU A 178 13.07 24.16 9.33
N VAL A 179 14.10 23.71 8.60
CA VAL A 179 15.34 23.18 9.17
C VAL A 179 16.12 24.28 9.89
N MET A 180 16.23 25.48 9.31
CA MET A 180 16.93 26.60 9.94
C MET A 180 16.23 27.06 11.24
N LYS A 181 14.90 27.15 11.23
CA LYS A 181 14.11 27.39 12.45
C LYS A 181 14.36 26.32 13.50
N SER A 182 14.40 25.04 13.10
CA SER A 182 14.72 23.93 14.00
C SER A 182 16.07 24.09 14.67
N ARG A 183 17.11 24.38 13.88
CA ARG A 183 18.48 24.54 14.37
C ARG A 183 18.59 25.70 15.35
N LYS A 184 17.92 26.82 15.08
CA LYS A 184 17.86 27.95 16.02
C LYS A 184 17.19 27.54 17.32
N HIS A 185 16.02 26.89 17.25
CA HIS A 185 15.31 26.41 18.44
C HIS A 185 16.16 25.46 19.28
N GLN A 186 16.88 24.53 18.65
CA GLN A 186 17.73 23.57 19.36
C GLN A 186 18.96 24.21 20.02
N LYS A 187 19.50 25.29 19.45
CA LYS A 187 20.55 26.08 20.11
C LYS A 187 20.06 26.77 21.38
N GLU A 188 18.80 27.22 21.39
CA GLU A 188 18.22 27.96 22.51
C GLU A 188 17.64 27.05 23.60
N LYS A 189 17.01 25.93 23.21
CA LYS A 189 16.24 25.06 24.11
C LYS A 189 16.83 23.66 24.31
N GLY A 190 17.94 23.35 23.64
CA GLY A 190 18.56 22.04 23.64
C GLY A 190 18.05 21.10 22.53
N PRO A 191 18.63 19.89 22.40
CA PRO A 191 18.32 18.96 21.32
C PRO A 191 16.85 18.53 21.27
N ASP A 192 16.30 18.36 20.06
CA ASP A 192 14.96 17.84 19.82
C ASP A 192 15.06 16.55 19.00
N ALA A 193 15.23 15.43 19.70
CA ALA A 193 15.42 14.12 19.10
C ALA A 193 14.23 13.68 18.22
N ASN A 194 13.00 14.09 18.56
CA ASN A 194 11.84 13.73 17.75
C ASN A 194 11.85 14.48 16.42
N ARG A 195 12.18 15.78 16.43
CA ARG A 195 12.26 16.59 15.21
C ARG A 195 13.43 16.17 14.31
N GLU A 196 14.58 15.83 14.90
CA GLU A 196 15.70 15.23 14.17
C GLU A 196 15.31 13.92 13.49
N ARG A 197 14.63 13.03 14.22
CA ARG A 197 14.11 11.78 13.67
C ARG A 197 13.17 12.03 12.48
N ILE A 198 12.30 13.05 12.57
CA ILE A 198 11.34 13.38 11.50
C ILE A 198 12.09 13.84 10.24
N PHE A 199 13.08 14.72 10.39
CA PHE A 199 13.89 15.16 9.25
C PHE A 199 14.67 14.01 8.62
N LYS A 200 15.25 13.13 9.43
CA LYS A 200 15.94 11.94 8.93
C LYS A 200 15.00 11.03 8.13
N THR A 201 13.79 10.79 8.63
CA THR A 201 12.78 10.01 7.91
C THR A 201 12.36 10.68 6.60
N ALA A 202 12.24 12.01 6.56
CA ALA A 202 11.97 12.76 5.34
C ALA A 202 13.14 12.69 4.35
N GLU A 203 14.39 12.74 4.81
CA GLU A 203 15.58 12.56 3.98
C GLU A 203 15.61 11.16 3.35
N GLU A 204 15.37 10.11 4.14
CA GLU A 204 15.28 8.74 3.65
C GLU A 204 14.15 8.57 2.63
N GLY A 205 13.00 9.19 2.88
CA GLY A 205 11.89 9.25 1.93
C GLY A 205 12.25 9.96 0.62
N CYS A 206 12.99 11.06 0.69
CA CYS A 206 13.49 11.76 -0.50
C CYS A 206 14.41 10.84 -1.33
N ARG A 207 15.31 10.10 -0.68
CA ARG A 207 16.17 9.10 -1.36
C ARG A 207 15.38 7.96 -1.97
N GLU A 208 14.27 7.53 -1.37
CA GLU A 208 13.35 6.56 -2.00
C GLU A 208 12.76 7.16 -3.29
N LEU A 209 12.24 8.39 -3.24
CA LEU A 209 11.65 9.06 -4.40
C LEU A 209 12.67 9.31 -5.52
N GLN A 210 13.91 9.67 -5.19
CA GLN A 210 15.00 9.79 -6.16
C GLN A 210 15.20 8.48 -6.92
N ARG A 211 15.30 7.34 -6.22
CA ARG A 211 15.39 6.03 -6.87
C ARG A 211 14.19 5.71 -7.74
N VAL A 212 12.98 6.13 -7.34
CA VAL A 212 11.76 5.97 -8.15
C VAL A 212 11.88 6.76 -9.45
N VAL A 213 12.29 8.03 -9.38
CA VAL A 213 12.50 8.87 -10.58
C VAL A 213 13.60 8.30 -11.47
N ASP A 214 14.74 7.89 -10.89
CA ASP A 214 15.86 7.32 -11.63
C ASP A 214 15.45 6.05 -12.38
N ASN A 215 14.76 5.13 -11.70
CA ASN A 215 14.26 3.90 -12.31
C ASN A 215 13.23 4.19 -13.40
N TRP A 216 12.34 5.15 -13.17
CA TRP A 216 11.34 5.58 -14.15
C TRP A 216 12.01 6.18 -15.39
N PHE A 217 13.01 7.05 -15.21
CA PHE A 217 13.76 7.67 -16.30
C PHE A 217 14.59 6.65 -17.08
N ASN A 218 15.28 5.75 -16.37
CA ASN A 218 16.06 4.66 -16.97
C ASN A 218 15.19 3.75 -17.85
N TYR A 219 13.97 3.43 -17.41
CA TYR A 219 13.05 2.61 -18.18
C TYR A 219 12.71 3.20 -19.56
N TYR A 220 12.58 4.53 -19.66
CA TYR A 220 12.22 5.18 -20.93
C TYR A 220 13.42 5.60 -21.78
N ARG A 221 14.61 5.76 -21.20
CA ARG A 221 15.82 6.14 -21.95
C ARG A 221 16.52 4.97 -22.65
N GLY A 222 16.27 3.73 -22.23
CA GLY A 222 16.98 2.54 -22.71
C GLY A 222 18.21 2.26 -21.86
#